data_AF-A0A0Q9N4W1-F1
#
_entry.id   AF-A0A0Q9N4W1-F1
#
_cell.length_a   1.000
_cell.length_b   1.000
_cell.length_c   1.000
_cell.angle_alpha   90.00
_cell.angle_beta   90.00
_cell.angle_gamma   90.00
#
_symmetry.space_group_name_H-M   'P 1'
#
loop_
_entity.id
_entity.type
_entity.pdbx_description
1 polymer ?
#
loop_
_entity_poly.entity_id
_entity_poly.type
_entity_poly.pdbx_seq_one_letter_code
_entity_poly.pdbx_strand_id
1 'polypeptide(L)' 'MNLKDRWDRLDPATQKWLIDNPGCQMLPRTITAVISKETGEDLATGQHGQALVSGEDHDFIRSKIKGASMA' A
#
# COMPACT_ATOMS: atom_id res chain seq x y z
N MET A 1 2.90 7.39 2.99
CA MET A 1 3.35 6.16 3.66
C MET A 1 4.76 5.76 3.21
N ASN A 2 5.29 6.22 2.07
CA ASN A 2 6.60 5.76 1.58
C ASN A 2 6.53 4.27 1.20
N LEU A 3 5.43 3.88 0.57
CA LEU A 3 5.16 2.51 0.11
C LEU A 3 6.29 1.97 -0.76
N LYS A 4 6.94 2.84 -1.53
CA LYS A 4 8.11 2.53 -2.35
C LYS A 4 9.25 1.88 -1.55
N ASP A 5 9.58 2.41 -0.38
CA ASP A 5 10.73 1.97 0.42
C ASP A 5 10.48 0.64 1.15
N ARG A 6 9.21 0.25 1.22
CA ARG A 6 8.77 -0.95 1.95
C ARG A 6 8.08 -1.99 1.09
N TRP A 7 7.94 -1.75 -0.21
CA TRP A 7 7.19 -2.60 -1.11
C TRP A 7 7.64 -4.06 -1.02
N ASP A 8 8.96 -4.29 -1.02
CA ASP A 8 9.55 -5.63 -0.99
C ASP A 8 9.42 -6.33 0.37
N ARG A 9 8.99 -5.61 1.41
CA ARG A 9 8.71 -6.15 2.75
C ARG A 9 7.26 -6.60 2.90
N LEU A 10 6.36 -6.17 2.00
CA LEU A 10 4.96 -6.55 2.04
C LEU A 10 4.78 -7.96 1.53
N ASP A 11 3.83 -8.71 2.11
CA ASP A 11 3.47 -10.02 1.56
C ASP A 11 2.88 -9.90 0.14
N PRO A 12 2.96 -10.97 -0.66
CA PRO A 12 2.44 -10.96 -2.03
C PRO A 12 0.94 -10.65 -2.10
N ALA A 13 0.16 -10.98 -1.06
CA ALA A 13 -1.29 -10.75 -1.04
C ALA A 13 -1.62 -9.26 -0.91
N THR A 14 -0.85 -8.55 -0.08
CA THR A 14 -0.96 -7.11 0.16
C THR A 14 -0.48 -6.33 -1.06
N GLN A 15 0.65 -6.74 -1.65
CA GLN A 15 1.12 -6.17 -2.93
C GLN A 15 0.06 -6.33 -4.03
N LYS A 16 -0.51 -7.54 -4.15
CA LYS A 16 -1.58 -7.81 -5.13
C LYS A 16 -2.82 -6.96 -4.86
N TRP A 17 -3.25 -6.84 -3.61
CA TRP A 17 -4.41 -6.02 -3.26
C TRP A 17 -4.21 -4.55 -3.66
N LEU A 18 -3.02 -3.99 -3.43
CA LEU A 18 -2.69 -2.61 -3.83
C LEU A 18 -2.69 -2.44 -5.37
N ILE A 19 -2.15 -3.42 -6.10
CA ILE A 19 -2.16 -3.44 -7.58
C ILE A 19 -3.59 -3.55 -8.13
N ASP A 20 -4.43 -4.38 -7.52
CA ASP A 20 -5.83 -4.57 -7.95
C ASP A 20 -6.71 -3.36 -7.61
N ASN A 21 -6.29 -2.50 -6.64
CA ASN A 21 -7.05 -1.35 -6.16
C ASN A 21 -6.27 -0.01 -6.27
N PRO A 22 -5.80 0.40 -7.46
CA PRO A 22 -4.91 1.56 -7.60
C PRO A 22 -5.56 2.92 -7.34
N GLY A 23 -6.89 2.98 -7.38
CA GLY A 23 -7.67 4.18 -7.07
C GLY A 23 -7.97 4.34 -5.57
N CYS A 24 -7.51 3.43 -4.72
CA CYS A 24 -7.78 3.47 -3.29
C CYS A 24 -7.09 4.66 -2.61
N GLN A 25 -7.86 5.68 -2.26
CA GLN A 25 -7.35 6.89 -1.58
C GLN A 25 -7.09 6.68 -0.09
N MET A 26 -7.82 5.73 0.51
CA MET A 26 -7.77 5.45 1.94
C MET A 26 -7.76 3.94 2.15
N LEU A 27 -6.67 3.44 2.73
CA LEU A 27 -6.53 2.04 3.07
C LEU A 27 -7.49 1.67 4.20
N PRO A 28 -8.26 0.59 4.04
CA PRO A 28 -9.02 0.01 5.13
C PRO A 28 -8.10 -0.40 6.28
N ARG A 29 -8.62 -0.34 7.51
CA ARG A 29 -7.91 -0.73 8.74
C ARG A 29 -7.19 -2.07 8.62
N THR A 30 -7.81 -3.05 7.98
CA THR A 30 -7.23 -4.38 7.79
C THR A 30 -5.93 -4.33 6.99
N ILE A 31 -5.91 -3.61 5.87
CA ILE A 31 -4.71 -3.47 5.03
C ILE A 31 -3.66 -2.64 5.75
N THR A 32 -4.06 -1.56 6.41
CA THR A 32 -3.18 -0.73 7.22
C THR A 32 -2.49 -1.52 8.33
N ALA A 33 -3.22 -2.40 9.03
CA ALA A 33 -2.65 -3.25 10.09
C ALA A 33 -1.67 -4.30 9.55
N VAL A 34 -1.95 -4.88 8.38
CA VAL A 34 -1.03 -5.81 7.71
C VAL A 34 0.27 -5.09 7.34
N ILE A 35 0.18 -3.95 6.68
CA ILE A 35 1.35 -3.15 6.32
C ILE A 35 2.16 -2.78 7.57
N SER A 36 1.52 -2.27 8.62
CA SER A 36 2.21 -1.94 9.88
C SER A 36 2.95 -3.13 10.50
N LYS A 37 2.33 -4.31 10.48
CA LYS A 37 2.93 -5.54 11.01
C LYS A 37 4.16 -5.97 10.20
N GLU A 38 4.07 -5.91 8.87
CA GLU A 38 5.15 -6.33 7.96
C GLU A 38 6.33 -5.35 7.96
N THR A 39 6.02 -4.07 8.11
CA THR A 39 7.03 -3.00 8.12
C THR A 39 7.59 -2.76 9.51
N GLY A 40 6.93 -3.25 10.56
CA GLY A 40 7.28 -2.98 11.95
C GLY A 40 7.11 -1.49 12.32
N GLU A 41 6.32 -0.75 11.55
CA GLU A 41 6.12 0.69 11.70
C GLU A 41 4.65 0.98 11.98
N ASP A 42 4.39 1.92 12.88
CA ASP A 42 3.05 2.44 13.07
C ASP A 42 2.73 3.44 11.96
N LEU A 43 1.74 3.13 11.12
CA LEU A 43 1.31 4.05 10.09
C LEU A 43 0.56 5.22 10.74
N ALA A 44 0.74 6.43 10.22
CA ALA A 44 -0.12 7.54 10.60
C ALA A 44 -1.57 7.22 10.18
N THR A 45 -2.36 6.76 11.14
CA THR A 45 -3.75 6.35 10.93
C THR A 45 -4.74 7.37 11.49
N GLY A 46 -5.89 7.52 10.82
CA GLY A 46 -7.02 8.27 11.36
C GLY A 46 -7.71 7.54 12.52
N GLN A 47 -8.77 8.13 13.07
CA GLN A 47 -9.49 7.66 14.26
C GLN A 47 -9.91 6.17 14.23
N HIS A 48 -10.14 5.59 13.05
CA HIS A 48 -10.55 4.19 12.90
C HIS A 48 -9.41 3.24 12.46
N GLY A 49 -8.17 3.71 12.40
CA GLY A 49 -7.02 2.91 11.97
C GLY A 49 -6.84 2.84 10.45
N GLN A 50 -7.46 3.77 9.72
CA GLN A 50 -7.32 3.91 8.26
C GLN A 50 -6.15 4.81 7.91
N ALA A 51 -5.43 4.50 6.82
CA ALA A 51 -4.30 5.30 6.36
C ALA A 51 -4.61 5.98 5.02
N LEU A 52 -4.29 7.26 4.89
CA LEU A 52 -4.36 7.96 3.60
C LEU A 52 -3.21 7.51 2.69
N VAL A 53 -3.54 7.26 1.43
CA VAL A 53 -2.55 6.98 0.38
C VAL A 53 -2.11 8.32 -0.19
N SER A 54 -0.81 8.62 -0.13
CA SER A 54 -0.28 9.86 -0.69
C SER A 54 -0.26 9.80 -2.22
N GLY A 55 -0.15 10.97 -2.88
CA GLY A 55 0.00 11.02 -4.34
C GLY A 55 1.21 10.22 -4.84
N GLU A 56 2.33 10.29 -4.12
CA GLU A 56 3.55 9.52 -4.45
C GLU A 56 3.31 8.00 -4.34
N ASP A 57 2.61 7.56 -3.29
CA ASP A 57 2.27 6.14 -3.11
C ASP A 57 1.33 5.66 -4.23
N HIS A 58 0.39 6.50 -4.67
CA HIS A 58 -0.48 6.21 -5.82
C HIS A 58 0.31 6.07 -7.12
N ASP A 59 1.24 6.99 -7.40
CA ASP A 59 2.07 6.94 -8.61
C ASP A 59 2.99 5.72 -8.60
N PHE A 60 3.50 5.35 -7.44
CA PHE A 60 4.25 4.11 -7.26
C PHE A 60 3.40 2.87 -7.53
N ILE A 61 2.20 2.75 -6.95
CA ILE A 61 1.28 1.63 -7.23
C ILE A 61 0.98 1.53 -8.73
N ARG A 62 0.71 2.65 -9.40
CA ARG A 62 0.51 2.72 -10.85
C ARG A 62 1.72 2.24 -11.65
N SER A 63 2.94 2.52 -11.18
CA SER A 63 4.16 2.03 -11.83
C SER A 63 4.27 0.50 -11.78
N LYS A 64 3.83 -0.13 -10.68
CA LYS A 64 3.80 -1.59 -10.52
C LYS A 64 2.79 -2.26 -11.45
N ILE A 65 1.65 -1.61 -11.72
CA ILE A 65 0.67 -2.09 -12.70
C ILE A 65 1.26 -2.13 -14.12
N LYS A 66 1.96 -1.05 -14.51
CA LYS A 66 2.60 -0.96 -15.84
C LYS A 66 3.71 -2.00 -16.00
N GLY A 67 4.41 -2.36 -14.92
CA GLY A 67 5.39 -3.46 -14.92
C GLY A 67 4.72 -4.84 -15.01
N ALA A 68 3.56 -5.03 -14.38
CA ALA A 68 2.82 -6.28 -14.38
C ALA A 68 2.12 -6.59 -15.72
N SER A 69 1.82 -5.59 -16.55
CA SER A 69 1.22 -5.81 -17.88
C SER A 69 2.24 -6.19 -18.97
N MET A 70 3.53 -6.29 -18.64
CA MET A 70 4.61 -6.67 -19.55
C MET A 70 5.27 -8.01 -19.17
N ALA A 71 4.67 -8.79 -18.26
CA ALA A 71 5.16 -10.09 -17.80
C ALA A 71 4.25 -11.24 -18.27
#